data_AF-A2FHS7-F1
#
_entry.id   AF-A2FHS7-F1
#
_cell.length_a   1.000
_cell.length_b   1.000
_cell.length_c   1.000
_cell.angle_alpha   90.00
_cell.angle_beta   90.00
_cell.angle_gamma   90.00
#
_symmetry.space_group_name_H-M   'P 1'
#
loop_
_entity.id
_entity.type
_entity.pdbx_description
1 polymer ?
#
loop_
_entity_poly.entity_id
_entity_poly.type
_entity_poly.pdbx_seq_one_letter_code
_entity_poly.pdbx_strand_id
1 'polypeptide(L)'
;MSSDTLVVDFFGDETIVIPSDVNKNIIKNILIKEGFTILNGNQFYGFPVLNNIKSPNSLVTINDNGFSLSYLLKYLLLPKNVKNIATTNPFDYGLIEYIDVDPENPYFSSVDGVLFSKDMKILYEFPICKNVTSYLIPNTVSRVAFGAFNRARYLKKIYIPDSVVDLSAQFCFDNHDTLNEVIVYRYYKQKVPYIGSQSFMHTTFQESNITYIYSINVMKTCTSCFSSFLKSVLLCLWISE
;
A
#
# COMPACT_ATOMS: atom_id res chain seq x y z
N MET A 1 -10.95 35.39 -10.61
CA MET A 1 -10.97 34.22 -9.70
C MET A 1 -9.58 33.64 -9.68
N SER A 2 -9.00 33.45 -8.49
CA SER A 2 -7.74 32.72 -8.33
C SER A 2 -7.92 31.28 -8.81
N SER A 3 -6.98 30.79 -9.62
CA SER A 3 -6.95 29.40 -10.12
C SER A 3 -6.99 28.40 -8.96
N ASP A 4 -7.78 27.32 -9.09
CA ASP A 4 -7.73 26.17 -8.16
C ASP A 4 -6.58 25.20 -8.48
N THR A 5 -5.79 25.54 -9.48
CA THR A 5 -4.64 24.77 -9.95
C THR A 5 -3.36 25.54 -9.70
N LEU A 6 -2.44 24.93 -8.96
CA LEU A 6 -1.10 25.41 -8.71
C LEU A 6 -0.12 24.66 -9.61
N VAL A 7 0.60 25.40 -10.46
CA VAL A 7 1.76 24.87 -11.17
C VAL A 7 2.99 25.15 -10.33
N VAL A 8 3.65 24.10 -9.85
CA VAL A 8 4.84 24.22 -9.00
C VAL A 8 6.09 24.05 -9.83
N ASP A 9 7.00 24.99 -9.59
CA ASP A 9 8.38 24.97 -10.07
C ASP A 9 9.31 24.61 -8.92
N PHE A 10 10.55 24.30 -9.24
CA PHE A 10 11.59 23.92 -8.27
C PHE A 10 12.85 24.74 -8.51
N PHE A 11 13.57 25.07 -7.43
CA PHE A 11 14.84 25.77 -7.49
C PHE A 11 15.94 24.89 -6.90
N GLY A 12 17.08 24.78 -7.57
CA GLY A 12 18.29 24.18 -7.00
C GLY A 12 18.09 22.75 -6.50
N ASP A 13 18.07 22.58 -5.17
CA ASP A 13 18.11 21.31 -4.43
C ASP A 13 16.82 20.45 -4.47
N GLU A 14 16.00 20.63 -5.51
CA GLU A 14 14.76 19.85 -5.73
C GLU A 14 13.67 20.08 -4.68
N THR A 15 13.70 21.22 -3.98
CA THR A 15 12.61 21.62 -3.08
C THR A 15 11.47 22.29 -3.87
N ILE A 16 10.25 21.77 -3.71
CA ILE A 16 9.04 22.47 -4.20
C ILE A 16 8.88 23.77 -3.42
N VAL A 17 8.89 24.90 -4.12
CA VAL A 17 8.59 26.20 -3.52
C VAL A 17 7.15 26.56 -3.82
N ILE A 18 6.34 26.66 -2.77
CA ILE A 18 4.97 27.19 -2.87
C ILE A 18 5.06 28.69 -2.60
N PRO A 19 4.76 29.57 -3.58
CA PRO A 19 4.76 31.00 -3.36
C PRO A 19 3.87 31.41 -2.18
N SER A 20 4.31 32.37 -1.38
CA SER A 20 3.64 32.76 -0.13
C SER A 20 2.25 33.38 -0.33
N ASP A 21 1.97 33.88 -1.52
CA ASP A 21 0.70 34.44 -1.96
C ASP A 21 -0.32 33.37 -2.40
N VAL A 22 0.09 32.09 -2.50
CA VAL A 22 -0.83 30.99 -2.82
C VAL A 22 -1.81 30.76 -1.68
N ASN A 23 -3.09 31.01 -1.94
CA ASN A 23 -4.16 30.60 -1.05
C ASN A 23 -4.36 29.07 -1.11
N LYS A 24 -3.73 28.32 -0.20
CA LYS A 24 -3.82 26.86 -0.15
C LYS A 24 -5.24 26.32 0.03
N ASN A 25 -6.17 27.10 0.58
CA ASN A 25 -7.54 26.67 0.88
C ASN A 25 -8.40 26.43 -0.37
N ILE A 26 -7.95 26.87 -1.54
CA ILE A 26 -8.69 26.72 -2.80
C ILE A 26 -8.00 25.80 -3.80
N ILE A 27 -6.75 25.39 -3.56
CA ILE A 27 -5.96 24.61 -4.50
C ILE A 27 -6.40 23.15 -4.45
N LYS A 28 -7.04 22.71 -5.52
CA LYS A 28 -7.50 21.34 -5.72
C LYS A 28 -6.52 20.50 -6.54
N ASN A 29 -5.78 21.16 -7.44
CA ASN A 29 -4.86 20.51 -8.37
C ASN A 29 -3.44 21.06 -8.19
N ILE A 30 -2.46 20.15 -8.15
CA ILE A 30 -1.05 20.49 -8.23
C ILE A 30 -0.46 19.84 -9.47
N LEU A 31 0.19 20.66 -10.31
CA LEU A 31 0.92 20.22 -11.48
C LEU A 31 2.41 20.46 -11.23
N ILE A 32 3.19 19.39 -11.11
CA ILE A 32 4.63 19.46 -10.91
C ILE A 32 5.30 19.44 -12.28
N LYS A 33 6.18 20.41 -12.55
CA LYS A 33 6.89 20.50 -13.83
C LYS A 33 7.96 19.42 -14.00
N GLU A 34 8.25 19.11 -15.26
CA GLU A 34 9.39 18.25 -15.63
C GLU A 34 10.72 18.84 -15.13
N GLY A 35 11.64 17.94 -14.78
CA GLY A 35 12.94 18.22 -14.16
C GLY A 35 12.96 18.02 -12.64
N PHE A 36 11.80 17.91 -12.01
CA PHE A 36 11.66 17.54 -10.60
C PHE A 36 11.92 16.05 -10.39
N THR A 37 12.93 15.68 -9.60
CA THR A 37 13.41 14.30 -9.46
C THR A 37 13.16 13.66 -8.09
N ILE A 38 13.03 14.44 -7.01
CA ILE A 38 12.80 13.93 -5.64
C ILE A 38 11.60 14.63 -4.98
N LEU A 39 10.59 13.85 -4.59
CA LEU A 39 9.51 14.32 -3.73
C LEU A 39 9.89 14.12 -2.25
N ASN A 40 10.05 15.22 -1.52
CA ASN A 40 10.36 15.20 -0.09
C ASN A 40 9.10 15.14 0.79
N GLY A 41 9.28 14.67 2.02
CA GLY A 41 8.20 14.55 2.99
C GLY A 41 7.49 15.86 3.29
N ASN A 42 6.16 15.78 3.44
CA ASN A 42 5.30 16.90 3.82
C ASN A 42 5.32 18.11 2.85
N GLN A 43 5.86 17.98 1.62
CA GLN A 43 5.92 19.10 0.67
C GLN A 43 4.54 19.65 0.29
N PHE A 44 3.50 18.81 0.33
CA PHE A 44 2.10 19.21 0.10
C PHE A 44 1.30 19.39 1.40
N TYR A 45 1.98 19.59 2.52
CA TYR A 45 1.28 19.85 3.78
C TYR A 45 0.51 21.18 3.75
N GLY A 46 -0.70 21.15 4.31
CA GLY A 46 -1.56 22.31 4.48
C GLY A 46 -2.36 22.71 3.24
N PHE A 47 -2.55 21.82 2.26
CA PHE A 47 -3.55 22.00 1.20
C PHE A 47 -4.84 21.22 1.54
N PRO A 48 -5.82 21.84 2.23
CA PRO A 48 -6.96 21.12 2.80
C PRO A 48 -7.94 20.58 1.76
N VAL A 49 -7.90 21.10 0.52
CA VAL A 49 -8.81 20.71 -0.56
C VAL A 49 -8.11 20.04 -1.74
N LEU A 50 -6.81 19.73 -1.61
CA LEU A 50 -6.01 19.08 -2.65
C LEU A 50 -6.48 17.63 -2.85
N ASN A 51 -6.95 17.34 -4.05
CA ASN A 51 -7.46 16.00 -4.40
C ASN A 51 -6.83 15.43 -5.68
N ASN A 52 -5.93 16.18 -6.32
CA ASN A 52 -5.25 15.76 -7.53
C ASN A 52 -3.81 16.29 -7.58
N ILE A 53 -2.86 15.38 -7.76
CA ILE A 53 -1.45 15.69 -7.98
C ILE A 53 -1.00 15.00 -9.26
N LYS A 54 -0.51 15.79 -10.22
CA LYS A 54 0.13 15.25 -11.42
C LYS A 54 1.65 15.32 -11.26
N SER A 55 2.24 14.17 -10.98
CA SER A 55 3.68 13.97 -10.92
C SER A 55 4.30 13.96 -12.34
N PRO A 56 5.52 14.49 -12.52
CA PRO A 56 6.19 14.52 -13.81
C PRO A 56 6.91 13.20 -14.09
N ASN A 57 7.23 12.93 -15.35
CA ASN A 57 8.02 11.75 -15.69
C ASN A 57 9.47 11.84 -15.19
N SER A 58 9.98 13.04 -14.93
CA SER A 58 11.28 13.21 -14.27
C SER A 58 11.34 12.73 -12.82
N LEU A 59 10.21 12.44 -12.15
CA LEU A 59 10.23 12.00 -10.75
C LEU A 59 10.88 10.62 -10.60
N VAL A 60 11.90 10.53 -9.76
CA VAL A 60 12.71 9.33 -9.53
C VAL A 60 12.51 8.77 -8.12
N THR A 61 12.41 9.63 -7.11
CA THR A 61 12.37 9.24 -5.70
C THR A 61 11.18 9.87 -4.98
N ILE A 62 10.47 9.07 -4.19
CA ILE A 62 9.46 9.53 -3.24
C ILE A 62 10.00 9.22 -1.84
N ASN A 63 10.39 10.27 -1.10
CA ASN A 63 10.90 10.15 0.26
C ASN A 63 9.76 9.92 1.28
N ASP A 64 10.15 9.62 2.52
CA ASP A 64 9.21 9.39 3.62
C ASP A 64 8.23 10.57 3.74
N ASN A 65 6.95 10.27 3.98
CA ASN A 65 5.86 11.25 4.06
C ASN A 65 5.64 12.09 2.78
N GLY A 66 6.11 11.67 1.60
CA GLY A 66 6.00 12.46 0.36
C GLY A 66 4.57 12.87 -0.01
N PHE A 67 3.59 12.01 0.31
CA PHE A 67 2.16 12.27 0.11
C PHE A 67 1.38 12.33 1.43
N SER A 68 2.08 12.45 2.56
CA SER A 68 1.42 12.43 3.86
C SER A 68 0.40 13.56 3.98
N LEU A 69 -0.65 13.31 4.78
CA LEU A 69 -1.64 14.34 5.17
C LEU A 69 -2.38 14.96 3.95
N SER A 70 -2.34 14.29 2.80
CA SER A 70 -3.12 14.63 1.60
C SER A 70 -4.54 14.08 1.74
N TYR A 71 -5.33 14.68 2.65
CA TYR A 71 -6.58 14.09 3.13
C TYR A 71 -7.67 13.90 2.08
N LEU A 72 -7.63 14.61 0.94
CA LEU A 72 -8.60 14.42 -0.15
C LEU A 72 -8.00 13.73 -1.38
N LEU A 73 -6.71 13.38 -1.36
CA LEU A 73 -6.07 12.67 -2.46
C LEU A 73 -6.49 11.20 -2.42
N LYS A 74 -7.45 10.85 -3.28
CA LYS A 74 -8.01 9.49 -3.39
C LYS A 74 -7.27 8.61 -4.38
N TYR A 75 -6.66 9.24 -5.38
CA TYR A 75 -5.96 8.57 -6.49
C TYR A 75 -4.54 9.10 -6.60
N LEU A 76 -3.61 8.19 -6.84
CA LEU A 76 -2.23 8.52 -7.15
C LEU A 76 -1.75 7.70 -8.35
N LEU A 77 -1.11 8.37 -9.32
CA LEU A 77 -0.39 7.72 -10.42
C LEU A 77 1.11 7.87 -10.19
N LEU A 78 1.83 6.76 -10.06
CA LEU A 78 3.29 6.74 -10.03
C LEU A 78 3.83 6.81 -11.47
N PRO A 79 4.64 7.82 -11.82
CA PRO A 79 5.18 7.94 -13.17
C PRO A 79 6.28 6.90 -13.46
N LYS A 80 6.64 6.76 -14.74
CA LYS A 80 7.50 5.67 -15.24
C LYS A 80 8.90 5.59 -14.64
N ASN A 81 9.48 6.70 -14.21
CA ASN A 81 10.88 6.73 -13.74
C ASN A 81 11.02 6.63 -12.21
N VAL A 82 9.91 6.55 -11.47
CA VAL A 82 9.98 6.33 -10.02
C VAL A 82 10.61 4.97 -9.77
N LYS A 83 11.76 4.98 -9.09
CA LYS A 83 12.55 3.79 -8.76
C LYS A 83 12.73 3.59 -7.25
N ASN A 84 12.65 4.67 -6.49
CA ASN A 84 12.85 4.66 -5.04
C ASN A 84 11.58 5.19 -4.35
N ILE A 85 11.01 4.37 -3.47
CA ILE A 85 9.93 4.76 -2.58
C ILE A 85 10.42 4.46 -1.17
N ALA A 86 10.33 5.45 -0.30
CA ALA A 86 10.90 5.35 1.03
C ALA A 86 10.23 4.27 1.88
N THR A 87 11.01 3.74 2.82
CA THR A 87 10.67 2.51 3.53
C THR A 87 9.77 2.73 4.72
N THR A 88 9.52 3.96 5.19
CA THR A 88 8.74 4.20 6.43
C THR A 88 7.25 4.54 6.18
N ASN A 89 6.78 4.37 4.94
CA ASN A 89 5.45 4.71 4.40
C ASN A 89 5.33 6.17 3.90
N PRO A 90 5.41 6.41 2.57
CA PRO A 90 5.22 7.75 1.98
C PRO A 90 3.78 8.24 1.96
N PHE A 91 2.82 7.36 2.22
CA PHE A 91 1.38 7.57 2.09
C PHE A 91 0.67 7.71 3.44
N ASP A 92 1.42 7.75 4.55
CA ASP A 92 0.82 7.81 5.89
C ASP A 92 -0.12 9.02 6.02
N TYR A 93 -1.27 8.81 6.67
CA TYR A 93 -2.39 9.74 6.78
C TYR A 93 -3.06 10.16 5.44
N GLY A 94 -2.60 9.68 4.29
CA GLY A 94 -3.30 9.85 3.02
C GLY A 94 -4.61 9.06 3.00
N LEU A 95 -5.68 9.63 2.43
CA LEU A 95 -6.95 8.92 2.25
C LEU A 95 -7.02 8.23 0.88
N ILE A 96 -5.90 7.68 0.44
CA ILE A 96 -5.75 7.08 -0.88
C ILE A 96 -6.63 5.83 -0.95
N GLU A 97 -7.48 5.76 -1.98
CA GLU A 97 -8.35 4.63 -2.30
C GLU A 97 -7.67 3.70 -3.31
N TYR A 98 -6.82 4.26 -4.18
CA TYR A 98 -6.26 3.55 -5.33
C TYR A 98 -4.92 4.16 -5.78
N ILE A 99 -3.92 3.30 -6.01
CA ILE A 99 -2.60 3.66 -6.54
C ILE A 99 -2.41 2.98 -7.89
N ASP A 100 -2.19 3.75 -8.95
CA ASP A 100 -1.74 3.24 -10.25
C ASP A 100 -0.24 3.44 -10.43
N VAL A 101 0.32 2.65 -11.33
CA VAL A 101 1.69 2.81 -11.81
C VAL A 101 1.65 2.89 -13.33
N ASP A 102 2.42 3.82 -13.89
CA ASP A 102 2.65 3.88 -15.32
C ASP A 102 3.09 2.51 -15.85
N PRO A 103 2.45 1.95 -16.91
CA PRO A 103 2.78 0.63 -17.44
C PRO A 103 4.25 0.47 -17.85
N GLU A 104 4.91 1.57 -18.26
CA GLU A 104 6.32 1.60 -18.64
C GLU A 104 7.27 1.65 -17.43
N ASN A 105 6.77 1.79 -16.19
CA ASN A 105 7.61 1.76 -15.00
C ASN A 105 8.28 0.38 -14.86
N PRO A 106 9.62 0.27 -14.82
CA PRO A 106 10.31 -1.02 -14.76
C PRO A 106 10.50 -1.55 -13.33
N TYR A 107 10.16 -0.77 -12.30
CA TYR A 107 10.43 -1.08 -10.89
C TYR A 107 9.18 -1.46 -10.11
N PHE A 108 8.03 -0.86 -10.46
CA PHE A 108 6.77 -1.04 -9.75
C PHE A 108 5.65 -1.48 -10.68
N SER A 109 4.60 -2.03 -10.09
CA SER A 109 3.34 -2.32 -10.75
C SER A 109 2.17 -2.07 -9.81
N SER A 110 0.98 -1.87 -10.37
CA SER A 110 -0.27 -1.85 -9.60
C SER A 110 -1.16 -3.01 -10.04
N VAL A 111 -1.73 -3.71 -9.07
CA VAL A 111 -2.77 -4.71 -9.31
C VAL A 111 -3.96 -4.37 -8.42
N ASP A 112 -5.10 -4.08 -9.05
CA ASP A 112 -6.32 -3.62 -8.39
C ASP A 112 -6.08 -2.43 -7.43
N GLY A 113 -5.17 -1.52 -7.78
CA GLY A 113 -4.87 -0.33 -7.00
C GLY A 113 -3.92 -0.53 -5.83
N VAL A 114 -3.37 -1.74 -5.66
CA VAL A 114 -2.36 -2.07 -4.65
C VAL A 114 -0.98 -2.01 -5.29
N LEU A 115 -0.02 -1.40 -4.60
CA LEU A 115 1.33 -1.17 -5.12
C LEU A 115 2.25 -2.36 -4.85
N PHE A 116 2.90 -2.84 -5.91
CA PHE A 116 3.84 -3.95 -5.86
C PHE A 116 5.17 -3.61 -6.55
N SER A 117 6.20 -4.41 -6.30
CA SER A 117 7.35 -4.49 -7.20
C SER A 117 6.91 -4.95 -8.60
N LYS A 118 7.69 -4.64 -9.65
CA LYS A 118 7.37 -5.02 -11.03
C LYS A 118 7.22 -6.52 -11.22
N ASP A 119 8.01 -7.30 -10.49
CA ASP A 119 7.99 -8.77 -10.48
C ASP A 119 6.93 -9.38 -9.54
N MET A 120 6.11 -8.54 -8.90
CA MET A 120 5.04 -8.93 -7.96
C MET A 120 5.54 -9.74 -6.74
N LYS A 121 6.82 -9.61 -6.38
CA LYS A 121 7.44 -10.27 -5.22
C LYS A 121 7.28 -9.50 -3.91
N ILE A 122 7.13 -8.18 -3.98
CA ILE A 122 7.01 -7.32 -2.81
C ILE A 122 5.68 -6.55 -2.90
N LEU A 123 4.86 -6.64 -1.86
CA LEU A 123 3.71 -5.75 -1.66
C LEU A 123 4.19 -4.53 -0.87
N TYR A 124 4.18 -3.36 -1.50
CA TYR A 124 4.67 -2.12 -0.90
C TYR A 124 3.59 -1.37 -0.15
N GLU A 125 2.41 -1.21 -0.74
CA GLU A 125 1.32 -0.41 -0.14
C GLU A 125 -0.06 -0.95 -0.54
N PHE A 126 -0.87 -1.21 0.46
CA PHE A 126 -2.31 -1.39 0.36
C PHE A 126 -3.00 -0.07 0.75
N PRO A 127 -3.77 0.57 -0.15
CA PRO A 127 -4.30 1.90 0.11
C PRO A 127 -5.21 1.96 1.36
N ILE A 128 -4.95 2.93 2.24
CA ILE A 128 -5.65 3.17 3.51
C ILE A 128 -7.19 3.16 3.36
N CYS A 129 -7.70 3.75 2.28
CA CYS A 129 -9.13 3.88 2.02
C CYS A 129 -9.65 2.90 0.95
N LYS A 130 -8.88 1.88 0.55
CA LYS A 130 -9.39 0.84 -0.37
C LYS A 130 -10.60 0.14 0.27
N ASN A 131 -11.77 0.31 -0.35
CA ASN A 131 -13.05 -0.14 0.20
C ASN A 131 -13.30 -1.64 -0.03
N VAL A 132 -12.50 -2.47 0.62
CA VAL A 132 -12.68 -3.93 0.66
C VAL A 132 -12.57 -4.41 2.10
N THR A 133 -13.36 -5.42 2.46
CA THR A 133 -13.37 -5.99 3.81
C THR A 133 -12.46 -7.20 3.97
N SER A 134 -12.01 -7.79 2.87
CA SER A 134 -11.07 -8.92 2.88
C SER A 134 -10.08 -8.82 1.74
N TYR A 135 -8.85 -9.30 1.96
CA TYR A 135 -7.81 -9.31 0.94
C TYR A 135 -6.99 -10.60 0.97
N LEU A 136 -6.80 -11.22 -0.20
CA LEU A 136 -5.84 -12.29 -0.40
C LEU A 136 -4.56 -11.70 -1.00
N ILE A 137 -3.45 -11.84 -0.29
CA ILE A 137 -2.14 -11.50 -0.86
C ILE A 137 -1.85 -12.47 -2.02
N PRO A 138 -1.48 -11.98 -3.22
CA PRO A 138 -1.17 -12.86 -4.34
C PRO A 138 -0.04 -13.85 -4.04
N ASN A 139 -0.15 -15.09 -4.52
CA ASN A 139 0.85 -16.15 -4.34
C ASN A 139 2.22 -15.85 -5.00
N THR A 140 2.32 -14.78 -5.77
CA THR A 140 3.60 -14.31 -6.30
C THR A 140 4.42 -13.60 -5.24
N VAL A 141 3.77 -13.00 -4.24
CA VAL A 141 4.38 -12.17 -3.21
C VAL A 141 5.16 -13.04 -2.24
N SER A 142 6.43 -12.69 -2.02
CA SER A 142 7.30 -13.31 -1.01
C SER A 142 7.54 -12.45 0.21
N ARG A 143 7.33 -11.13 0.08
CA ARG A 143 7.58 -10.15 1.14
C ARG A 143 6.47 -9.11 1.21
N VAL A 144 6.07 -8.75 2.42
CA VAL A 144 5.23 -7.57 2.68
C VAL A 144 6.10 -6.48 3.29
N ALA A 145 6.05 -5.28 2.71
CA ALA A 145 6.88 -4.16 3.14
C ALA A 145 6.44 -3.59 4.49
N PHE A 146 7.31 -2.74 5.05
CA PHE A 146 7.03 -1.97 6.25
C PHE A 146 5.78 -1.12 6.04
N GLY A 147 4.85 -1.16 6.99
CA GLY A 147 3.64 -0.34 6.93
C GLY A 147 2.68 -0.65 5.78
N ALA A 148 2.86 -1.74 5.03
CA ALA A 148 2.13 -1.96 3.78
C ALA A 148 0.60 -2.09 3.95
N PHE A 149 0.10 -2.47 5.14
CA PHE A 149 -1.32 -2.48 5.47
C PHE A 149 -1.67 -1.49 6.60
N ASN A 150 -0.78 -0.55 6.90
CA ASN A 150 -0.99 0.44 7.98
C ASN A 150 -2.32 1.16 7.75
N ARG A 151 -3.16 1.23 8.79
CA ARG A 151 -4.46 1.94 8.78
C ARG A 151 -5.44 1.53 7.69
N ALA A 152 -5.35 0.34 7.10
CA ALA A 152 -6.31 -0.12 6.09
C ALA A 152 -7.75 -0.15 6.65
N ARG A 153 -8.47 0.97 6.52
CA ARG A 153 -9.61 1.32 7.39
C ARG A 153 -10.78 0.37 7.28
N TYR A 154 -10.96 -0.21 6.10
CA TYR A 154 -12.09 -1.08 5.80
C TYR A 154 -11.73 -2.57 5.86
N LEU A 155 -10.43 -2.89 5.86
CA LEU A 155 -9.94 -4.25 5.75
C LEU A 155 -10.08 -4.96 7.09
N LYS A 156 -10.91 -6.00 7.14
CA LYS A 156 -11.17 -6.78 8.35
C LYS A 156 -10.43 -8.10 8.37
N LYS A 157 -10.21 -8.68 7.17
CA LYS A 157 -9.65 -10.02 7.02
C LYS A 157 -8.51 -10.08 6.01
N ILE A 158 -7.41 -10.73 6.38
CA ILE A 158 -6.26 -10.92 5.48
C ILE A 158 -5.94 -12.39 5.34
N TYR A 159 -5.77 -12.85 4.10
CA TYR A 159 -5.27 -14.17 3.78
C TYR A 159 -3.82 -14.06 3.30
N ILE A 160 -2.92 -14.73 4.02
CA ILE A 160 -1.49 -14.76 3.74
C ILE A 160 -1.13 -16.14 3.16
N PRO A 161 -0.70 -16.23 1.89
CA PRO A 161 -0.32 -17.50 1.28
C PRO A 161 1.04 -17.98 1.81
N ASP A 162 1.41 -19.21 1.45
CA ASP A 162 2.68 -19.85 1.82
C ASP A 162 3.90 -19.22 1.13
N SER A 163 3.68 -18.57 -0.02
CA SER A 163 4.71 -17.82 -0.73
C SER A 163 5.31 -16.68 0.11
N VAL A 164 4.51 -16.08 1.00
CA VAL A 164 4.96 -14.98 1.87
C VAL A 164 5.81 -15.55 3.00
N VAL A 165 7.12 -15.40 2.85
CA VAL A 165 8.12 -15.88 3.81
C VAL A 165 8.63 -14.77 4.73
N ASP A 166 8.50 -13.51 4.30
CA ASP A 166 8.94 -12.34 5.05
C ASP A 166 7.77 -11.41 5.39
N LEU A 167 7.39 -11.41 6.67
CA LEU A 167 6.50 -10.45 7.34
C LEU A 167 7.22 -9.73 8.49
N SER A 168 8.56 -9.79 8.49
CA SER A 168 9.39 -9.24 9.57
C SER A 168 9.40 -7.71 9.58
N ALA A 169 8.86 -7.10 8.53
CA ALA A 169 8.72 -5.67 8.46
C ALA A 169 7.86 -5.16 9.63
N GLN A 170 8.46 -4.29 10.43
CA GLN A 170 7.80 -3.66 11.56
C GLN A 170 6.57 -2.89 11.06
N PHE A 171 5.55 -2.77 11.91
CA PHE A 171 4.37 -1.94 11.68
C PHE A 171 3.54 -2.28 10.44
N CYS A 172 3.69 -3.49 9.86
CA CYS A 172 2.97 -3.91 8.66
C CYS A 172 1.44 -3.74 8.77
N PHE A 173 0.86 -3.97 9.95
CA PHE A 173 -0.56 -3.81 10.29
C PHE A 173 -0.77 -2.80 11.44
N ASP A 174 0.13 -1.82 11.58
CA ASP A 174 0.04 -0.81 12.64
C ASP A 174 -1.18 0.12 12.46
N ASN A 175 -1.74 0.60 13.58
CA ASN A 175 -2.94 1.46 13.59
C ASN A 175 -4.15 0.87 12.82
N HIS A 176 -4.26 -0.46 12.78
CA HIS A 176 -5.27 -1.20 12.02
C HIS A 176 -6.44 -1.62 12.93
N ASP A 177 -7.30 -0.67 13.30
CA ASP A 177 -8.38 -0.90 14.30
C ASP A 177 -9.53 -1.79 13.82
N THR A 178 -9.66 -2.04 12.52
CA THR A 178 -10.74 -2.84 11.94
C THR A 178 -10.35 -4.28 11.61
N LEU A 179 -9.06 -4.61 11.66
CA LEU A 179 -8.57 -5.97 11.44
C LEU A 179 -9.06 -6.86 12.58
N ASN A 180 -9.75 -7.95 12.23
CA ASN A 180 -10.25 -8.92 13.19
C ASN A 180 -9.73 -10.34 12.94
N GLU A 181 -9.24 -10.63 11.73
CA GLU A 181 -8.85 -11.98 11.36
C GLU A 181 -7.69 -12.00 10.36
N VAL A 182 -6.65 -12.77 10.68
CA VAL A 182 -5.56 -13.09 9.75
C VAL A 182 -5.48 -14.60 9.61
N ILE A 183 -5.58 -15.10 8.38
CA ILE A 183 -5.42 -16.51 8.05
C ILE A 183 -4.11 -16.71 7.31
N VAL A 184 -3.26 -17.57 7.84
CA VAL A 184 -1.93 -17.86 7.32
C VAL A 184 -1.89 -19.29 6.82
N TYR A 185 -1.74 -19.47 5.51
CA TYR A 185 -1.67 -20.79 4.87
C TYR A 185 -0.23 -21.27 4.76
N ARG A 186 0.07 -22.47 5.22
CA ARG A 186 1.45 -23.00 5.21
C ARG A 186 1.53 -24.39 4.64
N TYR A 187 2.64 -24.64 3.95
CA TYR A 187 3.03 -25.99 3.64
C TYR A 187 3.42 -26.67 4.95
N TYR A 188 2.99 -27.92 5.16
CA TYR A 188 3.10 -28.59 6.45
C TYR A 188 4.54 -28.73 7.02
N LYS A 189 5.57 -28.53 6.19
CA LYS A 189 6.99 -28.49 6.61
C LYS A 189 7.59 -27.08 6.69
N GLN A 190 6.82 -26.06 6.31
CA GLN A 190 7.29 -24.68 6.31
C GLN A 190 7.19 -24.10 7.72
N LYS A 191 8.18 -23.29 8.09
CA LYS A 191 8.10 -22.52 9.32
C LYS A 191 7.04 -21.44 9.20
N VAL A 192 6.42 -21.12 10.33
CA VAL A 192 5.61 -19.90 10.49
C VAL A 192 6.49 -18.70 10.11
N PRO A 193 5.98 -17.75 9.31
CA PRO A 193 6.71 -16.55 8.97
C PRO A 193 6.97 -15.81 10.28
N TYR A 194 8.13 -15.21 10.42
CA TYR A 194 8.31 -14.29 11.52
C TYR A 194 7.42 -13.08 11.28
N ILE A 195 6.43 -12.89 12.14
CA ILE A 195 5.64 -11.67 12.23
C ILE A 195 6.24 -10.89 13.39
N GLY A 196 6.79 -9.72 13.09
CA GLY A 196 7.46 -8.91 14.10
C GLY A 196 6.52 -8.58 15.26
N SER A 197 7.03 -8.51 16.49
CA SER A 197 6.24 -8.08 17.65
C SER A 197 5.63 -6.69 17.46
N GLN A 198 6.20 -5.90 16.55
CA GLN A 198 5.73 -4.56 16.19
C GLN A 198 4.78 -4.54 14.99
N SER A 199 4.49 -5.67 14.34
CA SER A 199 3.62 -5.70 13.16
C SER A 199 2.18 -5.27 13.48
N PHE A 200 1.73 -5.41 14.72
CA PHE A 200 0.39 -5.03 15.20
C PHE A 200 0.45 -3.97 16.32
N MET A 201 1.36 -3.00 16.21
CA MET A 201 1.38 -1.87 17.15
C MET A 201 0.11 -1.01 16.97
N HIS A 202 -0.33 -0.36 18.07
CA HIS A 202 -1.48 0.55 18.06
C HIS A 202 -2.76 -0.02 17.42
N THR A 203 -3.00 -1.33 17.53
CA THR A 203 -4.26 -1.98 17.15
C THR A 203 -4.78 -2.83 18.32
N THR A 204 -6.07 -3.17 18.28
CA THR A 204 -6.67 -4.16 19.18
C THR A 204 -6.37 -5.61 18.75
N PHE A 205 -5.81 -5.83 17.56
CA PHE A 205 -5.49 -7.15 17.05
C PHE A 205 -4.36 -7.79 17.87
N GLN A 206 -4.56 -9.05 18.26
CA GLN A 206 -3.58 -9.82 19.02
C GLN A 206 -3.11 -11.03 18.19
N GLU A 207 -1.93 -11.56 18.50
CA GLU A 207 -1.40 -12.74 17.82
C GLU A 207 -2.34 -13.95 17.91
N SER A 208 -3.13 -14.05 18.99
CA SER A 208 -4.18 -15.07 19.17
C SER A 208 -5.31 -15.00 18.12
N ASN A 209 -5.45 -13.89 17.40
CA ASN A 209 -6.41 -13.73 16.31
C ASN A 209 -5.89 -14.29 14.97
N ILE A 210 -4.66 -14.83 14.95
CA ILE A 210 -4.07 -15.45 13.75
C ILE A 210 -4.41 -16.93 13.71
N THR A 211 -5.04 -17.36 12.61
CA THR A 211 -5.30 -18.78 12.33
C THR A 211 -4.27 -19.31 11.35
N TYR A 212 -3.54 -20.34 11.75
CA TYR A 212 -2.60 -21.06 10.88
C TYR A 212 -3.26 -22.30 10.29
N ILE A 213 -3.24 -22.42 8.96
CA ILE A 213 -3.76 -23.57 8.21
C ILE A 213 -2.61 -24.27 7.51
N TYR A 214 -2.32 -25.51 7.89
CA TYR A 214 -1.28 -26.33 7.27
C TYR A 214 -1.86 -27.31 6.27
N SER A 215 -1.26 -27.43 5.08
CA SER A 215 -1.71 -28.38 4.06
C SER A 215 -0.52 -28.98 3.28
N ILE A 216 -0.71 -30.21 2.79
CA ILE A 216 0.17 -30.83 1.78
C ILE A 216 -0.05 -30.23 0.38
N ASN A 217 -1.23 -29.66 0.13
CA ASN A 217 -1.70 -29.10 -1.14
C ASN A 217 -2.05 -27.62 -0.95
N VAL A 218 -1.12 -26.82 -0.43
CA VAL A 218 -1.39 -25.40 -0.13
C VAL A 218 -1.76 -24.64 -1.39
N MET A 219 -2.74 -23.74 -1.26
CA MET A 219 -3.42 -23.00 -2.33
C MET A 219 -2.52 -22.66 -3.54
N LYS A 220 -2.50 -23.53 -4.55
CA LYS A 220 -2.17 -23.14 -5.92
C LYS A 220 -3.40 -22.50 -6.56
N THR A 221 -3.94 -21.43 -6.01
CA THR A 221 -5.17 -20.84 -6.55
C THR A 221 -4.85 -19.84 -7.64
N CYS A 222 -5.28 -20.22 -8.85
CA CYS A 222 -5.42 -19.39 -10.04
C CYS A 222 -6.31 -18.18 -9.73
N THR A 223 -5.94 -17.01 -10.25
CA THR A 223 -6.50 -15.69 -9.96
C THR A 223 -7.98 -15.48 -10.37
N SER A 224 -8.64 -16.47 -10.98
CA SER A 224 -10.00 -16.32 -11.53
C SER A 224 -11.15 -17.01 -10.75
N CYS A 225 -10.87 -17.78 -9.68
CA CYS A 225 -11.90 -18.65 -9.04
C CYS A 225 -12.35 -18.25 -7.63
N PHE A 226 -12.12 -17.01 -7.17
CA PHE A 226 -12.30 -16.67 -5.75
C PHE A 226 -13.77 -16.64 -5.25
N SER A 227 -14.78 -16.64 -6.12
CA SER A 227 -16.19 -16.59 -5.70
C SER A 227 -16.79 -17.94 -5.30
N SER A 228 -16.20 -19.07 -5.68
CA SER A 228 -16.78 -20.41 -5.41
C SER A 228 -16.05 -21.21 -4.32
N PHE A 229 -14.80 -20.86 -3.99
CA PHE A 229 -13.93 -21.71 -3.18
C PHE A 229 -14.12 -21.59 -1.64
N LEU A 230 -14.74 -20.51 -1.16
CA LEU A 230 -15.06 -20.36 0.27
C LEU A 230 -16.14 -21.36 0.75
N LYS A 231 -16.91 -21.98 -0.15
CA LYS A 231 -17.86 -23.04 0.22
C LYS A 231 -17.23 -24.41 0.40
N SER A 232 -16.04 -24.68 -0.15
CA SER A 232 -15.45 -26.02 -0.16
C SER A 232 -14.37 -26.26 0.89
N VAL A 233 -13.78 -25.22 1.52
CA VAL A 233 -12.74 -25.40 2.55
C VAL A 233 -13.32 -25.88 3.89
N LEU A 234 -14.62 -25.72 4.12
CA LEU A 234 -15.32 -26.32 5.27
C LEU A 234 -15.53 -27.85 5.14
N LEU A 235 -15.27 -28.47 3.98
CA LEU A 235 -15.58 -29.88 3.74
C LEU A 235 -14.40 -30.86 3.87
N CYS A 236 -13.15 -30.41 4.00
CA CYS A 236 -12.00 -31.32 4.10
C CYS A 236 -11.52 -31.63 5.52
N LEU A 237 -12.40 -31.51 6.53
CA LEU A 237 -12.11 -31.95 7.90
C LEU A 237 -12.42 -33.43 8.18
N TRP A 238 -12.76 -34.26 7.18
CA TRP A 238 -13.11 -35.67 7.40
C TRP A 238 -12.60 -36.59 6.29
N ILE A 239 -11.38 -37.14 6.43
CA ILE A 239 -10.93 -38.46 5.96
C ILE A 239 -9.75 -38.84 6.89
N SER A 240 -10.00 -39.35 8.09
CA SER A 240 -10.16 -40.76 8.51
C SER A 240 -8.83 -41.52 8.72
N GLU A 241 -8.69 -42.00 9.98
CA GLU A 241 -7.77 -42.99 10.57
C GLU A 241 -6.30 -42.62 10.80
#